data_AF-A0A380KAA8-F1
#
_entry.id   AF-A0A380KAA8-F1
#
_cell.length_a   1.000
_cell.length_b   1.000
_cell.length_c   1.000
_cell.angle_alpha   90.00
_cell.angle_beta   90.00
_cell.angle_gamma   90.00
#
_symmetry.space_group_name_H-M   'P 1'
#
loop_
_entity.id
_entity.type
_entity.pdbx_description
1 polymer ?
#
loop_
_entity_poly.entity_id
_entity_poly.type
_entity_poly.pdbx_seq_one_letter_code
_entity_poly.pdbx_strand_id
1 'polypeptide(L)'
;MLKDNRNYNAQVTSNTAFLKTLRDKLPEFFTADKIDGDGVVTFQGTFDFEKFKKALAKNSIQTELTSGYQLNFIGKDYAKKQAGEAPTTVVLPDKTHNEKPENQNSQNLFFTGDNLEVLRHLQAGMKTALM
;
A
#
# COMPACT_ATOMS: atom_id res chain seq x y z
N MET A 1 -3.87 -17.09 -4.95
CA MET A 1 -2.84 -16.05 -4.73
C MET A 1 -2.58 -15.19 -5.97
N LEU A 2 -1.95 -15.68 -7.06
CA LEU A 2 -1.66 -14.83 -8.23
C LEU A 2 -2.92 -14.27 -8.92
N LYS A 3 -3.97 -15.10 -9.05
CA LYS A 3 -5.27 -14.67 -9.57
C LYS A 3 -5.88 -13.56 -8.71
N ASP A 4 -5.77 -13.70 -7.39
CA ASP A 4 -6.31 -12.73 -6.44
C ASP A 4 -5.52 -11.41 -6.51
N ASN A 5 -4.19 -11.46 -6.59
CA ASN A 5 -3.35 -10.28 -6.79
C ASN A 5 -3.68 -9.55 -8.10
N ARG A 6 -3.92 -10.28 -9.19
CA ARG A 6 -4.34 -9.67 -10.47
C ARG A 6 -5.71 -8.99 -10.34
N ASN A 7 -6.67 -9.65 -9.69
CA ASN A 7 -7.99 -9.08 -9.44
C ASN A 7 -7.91 -7.82 -8.56
N TYR A 8 -7.06 -7.85 -7.52
CA TYR A 8 -6.78 -6.69 -6.69
C TYR A 8 -6.14 -5.55 -7.51
N ASN A 9 -5.08 -5.84 -8.27
CA ASN A 9 -4.38 -4.84 -9.10
C ASN A 9 -5.29 -4.19 -10.14
N ALA A 10 -6.29 -4.90 -10.66
CA ALA A 10 -7.30 -4.33 -11.56
C ALA A 10 -8.12 -3.22 -10.90
N GLN A 11 -8.23 -3.22 -9.57
CA GLN A 11 -8.95 -2.21 -8.79
C GLN A 11 -8.01 -1.13 -8.19
N VAL A 12 -6.69 -1.32 -8.30
CA VAL A 12 -5.71 -0.35 -7.79
C VAL A 12 -5.69 0.88 -8.68
N THR A 13 -5.80 2.04 -8.04
CA THR A 13 -5.68 3.37 -8.64
C THR A 13 -4.54 4.12 -7.96
N SER A 14 -4.20 5.31 -8.48
CA SER A 14 -3.13 6.15 -7.93
C SER A 14 -3.31 6.50 -6.45
N ASN A 15 -4.54 6.52 -5.94
CA ASN A 15 -4.84 6.92 -4.56
C ASN A 15 -5.22 5.73 -3.65
N THR A 16 -5.27 4.51 -4.16
CA THR A 16 -5.71 3.33 -3.39
C THR A 16 -4.86 3.11 -2.13
N ALA A 17 -3.52 3.14 -2.26
CA ALA A 17 -2.63 2.95 -1.12
C ALA A 17 -2.75 4.08 -0.07
N PHE A 18 -2.94 5.31 -0.54
CA PHE A 18 -3.12 6.48 0.33
C PHE A 18 -4.42 6.39 1.13
N LEU A 19 -5.55 6.10 0.46
CA LEU A 19 -6.85 5.94 1.10
C LEU A 19 -6.86 4.77 2.09
N LYS A 20 -6.19 3.65 1.77
CA LYS A 20 -6.01 2.55 2.71
C LYS A 20 -5.26 3.00 3.96
N THR A 21 -4.17 3.74 3.80
CA THR A 21 -3.38 4.26 4.92
C THR A 21 -4.20 5.21 5.79
N LEU A 22 -4.98 6.09 5.18
CA LEU A 22 -5.90 6.96 5.91
C LEU A 22 -6.93 6.14 6.69
N ARG A 23 -7.53 5.11 6.09
CA ARG A 23 -8.52 4.28 6.79
C ARG A 23 -7.91 3.49 7.94
N ASP A 24 -6.69 2.98 7.76
CA ASP A 24 -5.99 2.22 8.80
C ASP A 24 -5.55 3.11 9.98
N LYS A 25 -5.15 4.36 9.71
CA LYS A 25 -4.59 5.27 10.73
C LYS A 25 -5.58 6.25 11.34
N LEU A 26 -6.62 6.60 10.59
CA LEU A 26 -7.60 7.65 10.91
C LEU A 26 -9.04 7.14 10.66
N PRO A 27 -9.44 5.96 11.19
CA PRO A 27 -10.73 5.35 10.89
C PRO A 27 -11.92 6.22 11.32
N GLU A 28 -11.77 7.02 12.38
CA GLU A 28 -12.80 7.92 12.88
C GLU A 28 -13.18 9.04 11.89
N PHE A 29 -12.35 9.29 10.89
CA PHE A 29 -12.61 10.25 9.83
C PHE A 29 -13.20 9.62 8.57
N PHE A 30 -13.68 8.38 8.64
CA PHE A 30 -14.45 7.75 7.56
C PHE A 30 -15.93 7.69 7.93
N THR A 31 -16.79 7.82 6.92
CA THR A 31 -18.21 7.51 7.08
C THR A 31 -18.41 6.00 7.27
N ALA A 32 -19.54 5.59 7.84
CA ALA A 32 -19.82 4.17 8.03
C ALA A 32 -20.02 3.47 6.68
N ASP A 33 -19.54 2.23 6.60
CA ASP A 33 -19.85 1.33 5.49
C ASP A 33 -21.37 1.07 5.47
N LYS A 34 -21.96 1.04 4.28
CA LYS A 34 -23.35 0.60 4.10
C LYS A 34 -23.35 -0.87 3.78
N ILE A 35 -24.14 -1.61 4.54
CA ILE A 35 -24.25 -3.05 4.46
C ILE A 35 -25.70 -3.36 4.04
N ASP A 36 -25.88 -4.33 3.15
CA ASP A 36 -27.21 -4.84 2.83
C ASP A 36 -27.74 -5.79 3.92
N GLY A 37 -28.94 -6.34 3.71
CA GLY A 37 -29.57 -7.27 4.65
C GLY A 37 -28.81 -8.59 4.84
N ASP A 38 -27.89 -8.92 3.92
CA ASP A 38 -27.12 -10.16 3.91
C ASP A 38 -25.70 -9.98 4.49
N GLY A 39 -25.37 -8.79 4.99
CA GLY A 39 -24.08 -8.52 5.60
C GLY A 39 -22.99 -8.12 4.59
N VAL A 40 -23.34 -7.84 3.33
CA VAL A 40 -22.38 -7.46 2.28
C VAL A 40 -22.25 -5.93 2.22
N VAL A 41 -21.02 -5.44 2.21
CA VAL A 41 -20.73 -4.00 2.06
C VAL A 41 -21.10 -3.57 0.64
N THR A 42 -22.17 -2.79 0.51
CA THR A 42 -22.65 -2.23 -0.76
C THR A 42 -22.02 -0.87 -1.07
N PHE A 43 -21.59 -0.16 -0.03
CA PHE A 43 -20.87 1.10 -0.18
C PHE A 43 -19.81 1.22 0.90
N GLN A 44 -18.57 1.43 0.46
CA GLN A 44 -17.47 1.67 1.38
C GLN A 44 -17.47 3.13 1.82
N GLY A 45 -17.44 3.36 3.12
CA GLY A 45 -17.44 4.69 3.71
C GLY A 45 -16.31 5.56 3.17
N THR A 46 -16.59 6.81 2.87
CA THR A 46 -15.62 7.75 2.29
C THR A 46 -14.96 8.58 3.38
N PHE A 47 -13.77 9.11 3.09
CA PHE A 47 -13.09 10.03 4.00
C PHE A 47 -13.90 11.33 4.16
N ASP A 48 -14.26 11.65 5.40
CA ASP A 48 -14.95 12.87 5.78
C ASP A 48 -13.93 13.99 6.02
N PHE A 49 -13.61 14.68 4.93
CA PHE A 49 -12.65 15.77 4.93
C PHE A 49 -13.09 16.95 5.81
N GLU A 50 -14.39 17.20 5.94
CA GLU A 50 -14.91 18.30 6.75
C GLU A 50 -14.79 18.00 8.24
N LYS A 51 -15.05 16.75 8.66
CA LYS A 51 -14.75 16.30 10.02
C LYS A 51 -13.26 16.40 10.33
N PHE A 52 -12.39 16.03 9.39
CA PHE A 52 -10.95 16.14 9.54
C PHE A 52 -10.48 17.58 9.70
N LYS A 53 -10.93 18.50 8.82
CA LYS A 53 -10.65 19.94 8.95
C LYS A 53 -11.09 20.51 10.30
N LYS A 54 -12.30 20.17 10.76
CA LYS A 54 -12.81 20.64 12.05
C LYS A 54 -11.95 20.17 13.22
N ALA A 55 -11.46 18.93 13.18
CA ALA A 55 -10.54 18.42 14.18
C ALA A 55 -9.19 19.18 14.19
N LEU A 56 -8.66 19.52 13.01
CA LEU A 56 -7.42 20.31 12.89
C LEU A 56 -7.59 21.79 13.29
N ALA A 57 -8.78 22.36 13.07
CA ALA A 57 -9.07 23.76 13.36
C ALA A 57 -8.87 24.13 14.84
N LYS A 58 -8.99 23.16 15.75
CA LYS A 58 -8.78 23.36 17.20
C LYS A 58 -7.34 23.77 17.56
N ASN A 59 -6.36 23.46 16.71
CA ASN A 59 -4.93 23.65 16.98
C ASN A 59 -4.26 24.71 16.07
N SER A 60 -5.02 25.58 15.41
CA SER A 60 -4.49 26.69 14.58
C SER A 60 -3.58 26.28 13.39
N ILE A 61 -3.63 25.02 12.94
CA ILE A 61 -2.82 24.48 11.83
C ILE A 61 -3.19 25.10 10.45
N GLN A 62 -4.25 25.91 10.39
CA GLN A 62 -4.80 26.45 9.14
C GLN A 62 -3.84 27.39 8.40
N THR A 63 -2.92 28.06 9.08
CA THR A 63 -1.99 29.03 8.47
C THR A 63 -0.76 28.40 7.80
N GLU A 64 -0.47 27.13 8.08
CA GLU A 64 0.75 26.44 7.57
C GLU A 64 0.48 25.58 6.33
N LEU A 65 -0.80 25.33 5.99
CA LEU A 65 -1.21 24.42 4.92
C LEU A 65 -1.32 25.09 3.53
N THR A 66 -1.08 26.40 3.43
CA THR A 66 -1.36 27.19 2.22
C THR A 66 -0.20 27.24 1.20
N SER A 67 0.97 26.68 1.51
CA SER A 67 2.18 26.77 0.66
C SER A 67 2.82 25.42 0.34
N GLY A 68 2.02 24.45 -0.11
CA GLY A 68 2.57 23.19 -0.61
C GLY A 68 3.08 23.31 -2.05
N TYR A 69 4.34 23.67 -2.27
CA TYR A 69 4.96 23.50 -3.59
C TYR A 69 5.03 22.01 -3.92
N GLN A 70 4.38 21.60 -5.00
CA GLN A 70 4.34 20.21 -5.44
C GLN A 70 5.03 20.06 -6.79
N LEU A 71 6.07 19.20 -6.86
CA LEU A 71 6.65 18.79 -8.12
C LEU A 71 5.65 17.88 -8.87
N ASN A 72 5.19 18.35 -10.02
CA ASN A 72 4.32 17.59 -10.92
C ASN A 72 5.10 17.21 -12.19
N PHE A 73 4.89 15.98 -12.65
CA PHE A 73 5.54 15.43 -13.83
C PHE A 73 4.59 14.42 -14.51
N ILE A 74 4.80 14.22 -15.82
CA ILE A 74 4.02 13.26 -16.61
C ILE A 74 4.30 11.85 -16.10
N GLY A 75 3.25 11.07 -15.80
CA GLY A 75 3.37 9.71 -15.28
C GLY A 75 3.37 9.60 -13.75
N LYS A 76 3.26 10.71 -13.01
CA LYS A 76 3.19 10.70 -11.54
C LYS A 76 2.10 9.80 -10.98
N ASP A 77 0.90 9.86 -11.55
CA ASP A 77 -0.21 9.01 -11.08
C ASP A 77 -0.04 7.54 -11.49
N TYR A 78 0.63 7.27 -12.60
CA TYR A 78 1.01 5.91 -12.98
C TYR A 78 2.03 5.34 -12.00
N ALA A 79 3.04 6.12 -11.60
CA ALA A 79 4.02 5.71 -10.60
C ALA A 79 3.36 5.43 -9.24
N LYS A 80 2.40 6.27 -8.81
CA LYS A 80 1.62 6.01 -7.59
C LYS A 80 0.79 4.74 -7.69
N LYS A 81 0.13 4.49 -8.83
CA LYS A 81 -0.61 3.26 -9.07
C LYS A 81 0.33 2.05 -8.95
N GLN A 82 1.47 2.09 -9.64
CA GLN A 82 2.48 1.02 -9.59
C GLN A 82 2.98 0.75 -8.17
N ALA A 83 3.14 1.77 -7.34
CA ALA A 83 3.51 1.60 -5.93
C ALA A 83 2.43 0.93 -5.07
N GLY A 84 1.15 0.99 -5.47
CA GLY A 84 0.02 0.38 -4.75
C GLY A 84 -0.35 -1.04 -5.21
N GLU A 85 0.27 -1.54 -6.28
CA GLU A 85 0.02 -2.86 -6.84
C GLU A 85 0.68 -3.98 -6.01
N ALA A 86 0.01 -5.12 -5.91
CA ALA A 86 0.53 -6.38 -5.38
C ALA A 86 1.43 -7.08 -6.42
N PRO A 87 2.35 -7.97 -5.98
CA PRO A 87 3.24 -8.66 -6.90
C PRO A 87 2.47 -9.60 -7.84
N THR A 88 2.94 -9.70 -9.08
CA THR A 88 2.34 -10.53 -10.14
C THR A 88 3.15 -11.78 -10.48
N THR A 89 4.30 -11.93 -9.83
CA THR A 89 5.27 -13.01 -9.98
C THR A 89 5.36 -13.89 -8.72
N VAL A 90 6.24 -14.89 -8.72
CA VAL A 90 6.58 -15.71 -7.53
C VAL A 90 8.09 -15.73 -7.33
N VAL A 91 8.52 -15.90 -6.08
CA VAL A 91 9.94 -16.07 -5.73
C VAL A 91 10.26 -17.57 -5.67
N LEU A 92 11.33 -17.99 -6.36
CA LEU A 92 11.80 -19.37 -6.37
C LEU A 92 13.24 -19.42 -5.81
N PRO A 93 13.57 -20.34 -4.90
CA PRO A 93 14.93 -20.48 -4.40
C PRO A 93 15.84 -21.17 -5.42
N ASP A 94 17.06 -20.66 -5.60
CA ASP A 94 18.14 -21.40 -6.24
C ASP A 94 18.70 -22.42 -5.25
N LYS A 95 18.13 -23.63 -5.27
CA LYS A 95 18.52 -24.71 -4.35
C LYS A 95 19.99 -25.08 -4.50
N THR A 96 20.47 -25.22 -5.73
CA THR A 96 21.86 -25.60 -6.02
C THR A 96 22.85 -24.61 -5.41
N HIS A 97 22.57 -23.31 -5.50
CA HIS A 97 23.40 -22.28 -4.87
C HIS A 97 23.24 -22.25 -3.34
N ASN A 98 22.00 -22.30 -2.85
CA ASN A 98 21.69 -22.11 -1.43
C ASN A 98 22.07 -23.31 -0.55
N GLU A 99 22.11 -24.52 -1.12
CA GLU A 99 22.49 -25.75 -0.42
C GLU A 99 24.01 -25.93 -0.30
N LYS A 100 24.83 -25.03 -0.89
CA LYS A 100 26.30 -25.07 -0.71
C LYS A 100 26.68 -24.83 0.75
N PRO A 101 27.69 -25.53 1.31
CA PRO A 101 28.07 -25.42 2.72
C PRO A 101 28.31 -23.98 3.20
N GLU A 102 28.92 -23.15 2.36
CA GLU A 102 29.18 -21.74 2.64
C GLU A 102 27.92 -20.85 2.69
N ASN A 103 26.82 -21.29 2.07
CA ASN A 103 25.60 -20.49 1.90
C ASN A 103 24.44 -20.92 2.82
N GLN A 104 24.43 -22.16 3.32
CA GLN A 104 23.32 -22.75 4.08
C GLN A 104 22.86 -21.91 5.29
N ASN A 105 23.80 -21.23 5.96
CA ASN A 105 23.53 -20.41 7.15
C ASN A 105 23.72 -18.90 6.92
N SER A 106 23.89 -18.49 5.66
CA SER A 106 24.05 -17.09 5.31
C SER A 106 22.80 -16.28 5.66
N GLN A 107 23.00 -15.09 6.23
CA GLN A 107 21.92 -14.11 6.46
C GLN A 107 21.80 -13.10 5.32
N ASN A 108 22.64 -13.23 4.29
CA ASN A 108 22.63 -12.35 3.12
C ASN A 108 21.74 -12.93 2.02
N LEU A 109 20.86 -12.10 1.46
CA LEU A 109 19.94 -12.48 0.39
C LEU A 109 20.36 -11.82 -0.92
N PHE A 110 20.31 -12.58 -2.00
CA PHE A 110 20.50 -12.09 -3.36
C PHE A 110 19.28 -12.47 -4.21
N PHE A 111 18.70 -11.48 -4.89
CA PHE A 111 17.53 -11.66 -5.75
C PHE A 111 17.88 -11.28 -7.18
N THR A 112 17.31 -11.99 -8.14
CA THR A 112 17.39 -11.69 -9.57
C THR A 112 16.01 -11.37 -10.12
N GLY A 113 15.91 -10.35 -10.97
CA GLY A 113 14.66 -9.94 -11.61
C GLY A 113 14.38 -8.44 -11.54
N ASP A 114 13.13 -8.07 -11.81
CA ASP A 114 12.63 -6.70 -11.69
C ASP A 114 12.63 -6.27 -10.22
N ASN A 115 13.28 -5.14 -9.93
CA ASN A 115 13.45 -4.65 -8.56
C ASN A 115 12.12 -4.24 -7.89
N LEU A 116 11.15 -3.72 -8.64
CA LEU A 116 9.84 -3.36 -8.09
C LEU A 116 9.06 -4.62 -7.68
N GLU A 117 9.10 -5.67 -8.49
CA GLU A 117 8.48 -6.95 -8.13
C GLU A 117 9.14 -7.59 -6.90
N VAL A 118 10.48 -7.58 -6.82
CA VAL A 118 11.19 -8.07 -5.63
C VAL A 118 10.79 -7.27 -4.39
N LEU A 119 10.76 -5.95 -4.47
CA LEU A 119 10.35 -5.09 -3.34
C LEU A 119 8.89 -5.33 -2.92
N ARG A 120 7.97 -5.59 -3.86
CA ARG A 120 6.58 -5.95 -3.56
C ARG A 120 6.48 -7.25 -2.77
N HIS A 121 7.28 -8.27 -3.13
CA HIS A 121 7.35 -9.53 -2.37
C HIS A 121 7.93 -9.32 -0.97
N LEU A 122 9.01 -8.55 -0.86
CA LEU A 122 9.66 -8.28 0.42
C LEU A 122 8.78 -7.45 1.36
N GLN A 123 7.97 -6.54 0.83
CA GLN A 123 7.06 -5.72 1.64
C GLN A 123 6.13 -6.55 2.53
N ALA A 124 5.65 -7.69 2.04
CA ALA A 124 4.79 -8.58 2.82
C ALA A 124 5.53 -9.19 4.02
N GLY A 125 6.77 -9.65 3.81
CA GLY A 125 7.60 -10.23 4.87
C GLY A 125 8.14 -9.20 5.86
N MET A 126 8.52 -8.01 5.38
CA MET A 126 9.15 -6.97 6.20
C MET A 126 8.15 -6.12 7.00
N LYS A 127 6.88 -6.01 6.57
CA LYS A 127 5.85 -5.30 7.37
C LYS A 127 5.65 -5.93 8.74
N THR A 128 5.79 -7.25 8.84
CA THR A 128 5.71 -8.04 10.07
C THR A 128 6.94 -7.92 10.96
N ALA A 129 8.08 -7.46 10.44
CA ALA A 129 9.33 -7.33 11.22
C ALA A 129 9.44 -6.00 11.97
N LEU A 130 8.53 -5.06 11.72
CA LEU A 130 8.47 -3.72 12.36
C LEU A 130 7.28 -3.57 13.32
N MET A 131 6.59 -4.66 13.64
CA MET A 131 5.57 -4.77 14.70
C MET A 131 6.06 -5.72 15.78
#